data_AF-A0A5N6XTS1-F1
#
_entry.id   AF-A0A5N6XTS1-F1
#
_cell.length_a   1.000
_cell.length_b   1.000
_cell.length_c   1.000
_cell.angle_alpha   90.00
_cell.angle_beta   90.00
_cell.angle_gamma   90.00
#
_symmetry.space_group_name_H-M   'P 1'
#
loop_
_entity.id
_entity.type
_entity.pdbx_description
1 polymer ?
#
loop_
_entity_poly.entity_id
_entity_poly.type
_entity_poly.pdbx_seq_one_letter_code
_entity_poly.pdbx_strand_id
1 'polypeptide(L)'
;MKEVSIVKKVRERDANGVVIQPIKIVDDPDWDKVNWAQIGEGANLETVGTEFDKVGFKGRMNNARIFKDWNQKDSFETVMSEAEGIATKAIAKLKADGREPADDRFNKMTAALKTHGDARRYDQAQKIAKEFGKEMSEGGFSAAYTDPIERPPVPGYRKIDADQTIRDNTGRVGFDKVEQTVRDYVTKFNSAGQSLSHFEAIVKTQGMHDHLAEACRNI
;
A
#
# COMPACT_ATOMS: atom_id res chain seq x y z
N MET A 1 2.88 -1.38 -20.79
CA MET A 1 3.29 -1.93 -19.48
C MET A 1 4.79 -2.25 -19.40
N LYS A 2 5.37 -2.99 -20.35
CA LYS A 2 6.82 -3.27 -20.41
C LYS A 2 7.71 -2.02 -20.32
N GLU A 3 7.26 -0.91 -20.91
CA GLU A 3 7.99 0.36 -20.91
C GLU A 3 7.92 1.12 -19.58
N VAL A 4 6.89 0.90 -18.77
CA VAL A 4 6.69 1.62 -17.50
C VAL A 4 7.07 0.77 -16.28
N SER A 5 7.19 -0.54 -16.42
CA SER A 5 7.60 -1.44 -15.34
C SER A 5 9.10 -1.32 -15.05
N ILE A 6 9.48 -1.34 -13.76
CA ILE A 6 10.89 -1.32 -13.35
C ILE A 6 11.36 -2.76 -13.10
N VAL A 7 12.42 -3.16 -13.81
CA VAL A 7 13.15 -4.41 -13.55
C VAL A 7 14.06 -4.23 -12.34
N LYS A 8 13.86 -4.99 -11.26
CA LYS A 8 14.76 -4.95 -10.09
C LYS A 8 15.97 -5.82 -10.34
N LYS A 9 17.13 -5.20 -10.20
CA LYS A 9 18.44 -5.85 -10.26
C LYS A 9 19.12 -5.76 -8.90
N VAL A 10 19.65 -6.87 -8.40
CA VAL A 10 20.45 -6.94 -7.17
C VAL A 10 21.90 -7.19 -7.56
N ARG A 11 22.79 -6.37 -7.01
CA ARG A 11 24.23 -6.49 -7.18
C ARG A 11 24.79 -7.16 -5.94
N GLU A 12 25.18 -8.43 -6.06
CA GLU A 12 25.98 -9.08 -5.04
C GLU A 12 27.40 -8.54 -5.11
N ARG A 13 28.04 -8.39 -3.95
CA ARG A 13 29.42 -7.91 -3.84
C ARG A 13 30.26 -8.98 -3.17
N ASP A 14 31.50 -9.13 -3.63
CA ASP A 14 32.47 -10.01 -2.97
C ASP A 14 32.97 -9.40 -1.65
N ALA A 15 33.86 -10.13 -0.96
CA ALA A 15 34.44 -9.69 0.31
C ALA A 15 35.22 -8.36 0.23
N ASN A 16 35.60 -7.93 -0.99
CA ASN A 16 36.31 -6.68 -1.26
C ASN A 16 35.37 -5.56 -1.75
N GLY A 17 34.06 -5.81 -1.75
CA GLY A 17 33.06 -4.84 -2.20
C GLY A 17 32.92 -4.74 -3.73
N VAL A 18 33.59 -5.58 -4.51
CA VAL A 18 33.49 -5.59 -5.97
C VAL A 18 32.19 -6.27 -6.39
N VAL A 19 31.47 -5.67 -7.35
CA VAL A 19 30.21 -6.24 -7.87
C VAL A 19 30.51 -7.52 -8.62
N ILE A 20 29.92 -8.62 -8.15
CA ILE A 20 29.99 -9.93 -8.80
C ILE A 20 29.08 -9.90 -10.04
N GLN A 21 29.63 -10.31 -11.19
CA GLN A 21 28.87 -10.50 -12.42
C GLN A 21 28.51 -11.99 -12.60
N PRO A 22 27.33 -12.32 -13.14
CA PRO A 22 26.33 -11.39 -13.68
C PRO A 22 25.44 -10.77 -12.60
N ILE A 23 24.97 -9.54 -12.86
CA ILE A 23 23.96 -8.88 -12.00
C ILE A 23 22.69 -9.74 -11.95
N LYS A 24 22.25 -10.09 -10.73
CA LYS A 24 21.07 -10.91 -10.52
C LYS A 24 19.79 -10.09 -10.75
N ILE A 25 18.96 -10.52 -11.69
CA ILE A 25 17.62 -9.98 -11.88
C ILE A 25 16.71 -10.70 -10.87
N VAL A 26 15.95 -9.93 -10.08
CA VAL A 26 15.10 -10.46 -9.02
C VAL A 26 13.63 -10.08 -9.18
N ASP A 27 13.32 -9.23 -10.15
CA ASP A 27 11.96 -8.81 -10.49
C ASP A 27 11.96 -8.38 -11.97
N ASP A 28 11.42 -9.21 -12.85
CA ASP A 28 11.28 -8.94 -14.28
C ASP A 28 9.97 -9.56 -14.78
N PRO A 29 8.90 -8.74 -14.85
CA PRO A 29 7.59 -9.26 -15.22
C PRO A 29 7.56 -9.70 -16.68
N ASP A 30 7.08 -10.91 -16.93
CA ASP A 30 6.99 -11.51 -18.26
C ASP A 30 5.72 -11.05 -18.99
N TRP A 31 5.72 -9.82 -19.47
CA TRP A 31 4.55 -9.18 -20.09
C TRP A 31 4.01 -9.89 -21.33
N ASP A 32 4.78 -10.80 -21.93
CA ASP A 32 4.38 -11.57 -23.10
C ASP A 32 3.37 -12.67 -22.73
N LYS A 33 3.23 -12.99 -21.43
CA LYS A 33 2.24 -13.93 -20.90
C LYS A 33 0.89 -13.29 -20.52
N VAL A 34 0.79 -11.97 -20.55
CA VAL A 34 -0.48 -11.27 -20.24
C VAL A 34 -1.46 -11.46 -21.39
N ASN A 35 -2.68 -11.89 -21.09
CA ASN A 35 -3.76 -11.88 -22.05
C ASN A 35 -4.37 -10.47 -22.19
N TRP A 36 -3.76 -9.64 -23.02
CA TRP A 36 -4.19 -8.25 -23.24
C TRP A 36 -5.65 -8.12 -23.72
N ALA A 37 -6.21 -9.14 -24.37
CA ALA A 37 -7.60 -9.14 -24.82
C ALA A 37 -8.60 -9.21 -23.66
N GLN A 38 -8.18 -9.71 -22.48
CA GLN A 38 -9.03 -9.82 -21.29
C GLN A 38 -8.89 -8.62 -20.33
N ILE A 39 -7.84 -7.82 -20.50
CA ILE A 39 -7.58 -6.61 -19.72
C ILE A 39 -7.82 -5.37 -20.59
N GLY A 40 -9.08 -5.24 -21.00
CA GLY A 40 -9.56 -4.11 -21.78
C GLY A 40 -10.40 -3.13 -20.97
N GLU A 41 -10.96 -2.15 -21.68
CA GLU A 41 -11.99 -1.26 -21.16
C GLU A 41 -13.16 -2.07 -20.60
N GLY A 42 -13.44 -1.91 -19.30
CA GLY A 42 -14.52 -2.61 -18.60
C GLY A 42 -14.12 -3.90 -17.88
N ALA A 43 -12.86 -4.36 -18.03
CA ALA A 43 -12.37 -5.55 -17.33
C ALA A 43 -12.54 -5.42 -15.81
N ASN A 44 -12.88 -6.53 -15.16
CA ASN A 44 -12.96 -6.57 -13.70
C ASN A 44 -11.54 -6.57 -13.09
N LEU A 45 -11.41 -5.99 -11.89
CA LEU A 45 -10.11 -5.83 -11.24
C LEU A 45 -9.46 -7.18 -10.86
N GLU A 46 -10.27 -8.22 -10.64
CA GLU A 46 -9.81 -9.57 -10.35
C GLU A 46 -9.13 -10.24 -11.54
N THR A 47 -9.64 -10.03 -12.75
CA THR A 47 -9.07 -10.49 -14.02
C THR A 47 -7.77 -9.74 -14.28
N VAL A 48 -7.77 -8.43 -14.06
CA VAL A 48 -6.54 -7.62 -14.15
C VAL A 48 -5.49 -8.12 -13.15
N GLY A 49 -5.88 -8.35 -11.89
CA GLY A 49 -4.99 -8.89 -10.85
C GLY A 49 -4.42 -10.26 -11.21
N THR A 50 -5.29 -11.17 -11.64
CA THR A 50 -4.90 -12.52 -12.06
C THR A 50 -3.91 -12.50 -13.22
N GLU A 51 -4.16 -11.68 -14.25
CA GLU A 51 -3.25 -11.53 -15.38
C GLU A 51 -1.90 -10.93 -14.99
N PHE A 52 -1.88 -10.01 -14.01
CA PHE A 52 -0.65 -9.38 -13.55
C PHE A 52 0.15 -10.29 -12.59
N ASP A 53 -0.53 -11.11 -11.79
CA ASP A 53 0.10 -12.13 -10.95
C ASP A 53 0.77 -13.23 -11.77
N LYS A 54 0.13 -13.67 -12.88
CA LYS A 54 0.71 -14.65 -13.83
C LYS A 54 2.09 -14.25 -14.32
N VAL A 55 2.31 -12.95 -14.52
CA VAL A 55 3.57 -12.42 -15.05
C VAL A 55 4.55 -12.01 -13.95
N GLY A 56 4.19 -12.26 -12.68
CA GLY A 56 5.05 -11.97 -11.54
C GLY A 56 5.19 -10.49 -11.24
N PHE A 57 4.28 -9.63 -11.72
CA PHE A 57 4.36 -8.19 -11.50
C PHE A 57 4.27 -7.85 -10.01
N LYS A 58 5.26 -7.10 -9.50
CA LYS A 58 5.31 -6.68 -8.09
C LYS A 58 4.96 -5.21 -7.86
N GLY A 59 4.29 -4.56 -8.80
CA GLY A 59 3.84 -3.17 -8.61
C GLY A 59 4.91 -2.11 -8.82
N ARG A 60 6.09 -2.46 -9.37
CA ARG A 60 7.17 -1.48 -9.58
C ARG A 60 6.98 -0.73 -10.89
N MET A 61 6.68 0.56 -10.80
CA MET A 61 6.48 1.41 -11.96
C MET A 61 7.40 2.62 -11.96
N ASN A 62 7.76 3.07 -13.16
CA ASN A 62 8.56 4.26 -13.41
C ASN A 62 7.60 5.45 -13.59
N ASN A 63 7.46 6.25 -12.54
CA ASN A 63 6.56 7.40 -12.50
C ASN A 63 6.88 8.43 -13.59
N ALA A 64 8.16 8.63 -13.93
CA ALA A 64 8.56 9.56 -15.00
C ALA A 64 8.13 9.12 -16.41
N ARG A 65 7.71 7.86 -16.57
CA ARG A 65 7.13 7.35 -17.81
C ARG A 65 5.59 7.30 -17.77
N ILE A 66 5.00 7.53 -16.61
CA ILE A 66 3.54 7.53 -16.40
C ILE A 66 3.01 8.96 -16.35
N PHE A 67 3.65 9.80 -15.54
CA PHE A 67 3.26 11.18 -15.33
C PHE A 67 4.15 12.10 -16.15
N LYS A 68 3.51 13.01 -16.90
CA LYS A 68 4.23 14.03 -17.67
C LYS A 68 4.96 14.97 -16.70
N ASP A 69 6.21 15.30 -17.03
CA ASP A 69 7.03 16.25 -16.26
C ASP A 69 7.25 15.86 -14.78
N TRP A 70 7.23 14.54 -14.48
CA TRP A 70 7.47 14.03 -13.12
C TRP A 70 8.85 14.43 -12.59
N ASN A 71 8.86 15.32 -11.61
CA ASN A 71 10.07 15.80 -10.93
C ASN A 71 9.98 15.64 -9.40
N GLN A 72 8.93 14.95 -8.92
CA GLN A 72 8.68 14.74 -7.51
C GLN A 72 9.41 13.49 -7.01
N LYS A 73 9.56 13.39 -5.69
CA LYS A 73 10.08 12.18 -5.05
C LYS A 73 9.14 11.01 -5.36
N ASP A 74 9.70 9.85 -5.71
CA ASP A 74 8.92 8.61 -5.84
C ASP A 74 8.45 8.12 -4.47
N SER A 75 7.28 8.59 -4.05
CA SER A 75 6.57 8.11 -2.88
C SER A 75 5.13 7.81 -3.27
N PHE A 76 4.47 6.98 -2.48
CA PHE A 76 3.06 6.72 -2.73
C PHE A 76 2.25 8.02 -2.60
N GLU A 77 2.56 8.85 -1.60
CA GLU A 77 1.90 10.14 -1.38
C GLU A 77 1.93 11.07 -2.61
N THR A 78 3.09 11.25 -3.24
CA THR A 78 3.25 12.11 -4.43
C THR A 78 2.51 11.51 -5.63
N VAL A 79 2.57 10.18 -5.79
CA VAL A 79 1.86 9.46 -6.87
C VAL A 79 0.35 9.64 -6.71
N MET A 80 -0.16 9.54 -5.48
CA MET A 80 -1.59 9.73 -5.21
C MET A 80 -2.03 11.17 -5.47
N SER A 81 -1.24 12.16 -5.06
CA SER A 81 -1.55 13.57 -5.30
C SER A 81 -1.56 13.92 -6.79
N GLU A 82 -0.64 13.37 -7.57
CA GLU A 82 -0.64 13.58 -9.02
C GLU A 82 -1.83 12.88 -9.71
N ALA A 83 -2.12 11.64 -9.30
CA ALA A 83 -3.26 10.89 -9.81
C ALA A 83 -4.59 11.60 -9.52
N GLU A 84 -4.77 12.14 -8.31
CA GLU A 84 -5.94 12.95 -7.94
C GLU A 84 -6.05 14.21 -8.80
N GLY A 85 -4.95 14.95 -8.96
CA GLY A 85 -4.91 16.15 -9.79
C GLY A 85 -5.27 15.88 -11.25
N ILE A 86 -4.80 14.76 -11.81
CA ILE A 86 -5.15 14.33 -13.17
C ILE A 86 -6.64 13.96 -13.24
N ALA A 87 -7.14 13.17 -12.29
CA ALA A 87 -8.52 12.71 -12.30
C ALA A 87 -9.51 13.87 -12.19
N THR A 88 -9.28 14.84 -11.29
CA THR A 88 -10.12 16.05 -11.16
C THR A 88 -10.11 16.88 -12.44
N LYS A 89 -8.94 17.08 -13.07
CA LYS A 89 -8.83 17.80 -14.35
C LYS A 89 -9.56 17.07 -15.48
N ALA A 90 -9.47 15.75 -15.52
CA ALA A 90 -10.15 14.93 -16.52
C ALA A 90 -11.67 15.02 -16.39
N ILE A 91 -12.22 14.95 -15.16
CA ILE A 91 -13.64 15.14 -14.90
C ILE A 91 -14.09 16.53 -15.34
N ALA A 92 -13.37 17.58 -14.93
CA ALA A 92 -13.70 18.95 -15.31
C ALA A 92 -13.74 19.14 -16.83
N LYS A 93 -12.78 18.55 -17.56
CA LYS A 93 -12.75 18.59 -19.02
C LYS A 93 -13.93 17.84 -19.64
N LEU A 94 -14.27 16.65 -19.14
CA LEU A 94 -15.42 15.88 -19.62
C LEU A 94 -16.71 16.70 -19.47
N LYS A 95 -16.95 17.28 -18.29
CA LYS A 95 -18.11 18.15 -18.03
C LYS A 95 -18.14 19.36 -18.97
N ALA A 96 -17.01 20.02 -19.19
CA ALA A 96 -16.90 21.14 -20.12
C ALA A 96 -17.21 20.73 -21.58
N ASP A 97 -16.96 19.48 -21.95
CA ASP A 97 -17.26 18.93 -23.26
C ASP A 97 -18.69 18.38 -23.39
N GLY A 98 -19.53 18.52 -22.35
CA GLY A 98 -20.88 17.94 -22.31
C GLY A 98 -20.88 16.42 -22.31
N ARG A 99 -19.78 15.81 -21.85
CA ARG A 99 -19.60 14.36 -21.75
C ARG A 99 -19.51 13.95 -20.30
N GLU A 100 -19.98 12.74 -20.02
CA GLU A 100 -19.81 12.14 -18.72
C GLU A 100 -18.68 11.10 -18.73
N PRO A 101 -18.02 10.89 -17.57
CA PRO A 101 -17.32 9.65 -17.28
C PRO A 101 -18.00 8.41 -17.87
N ALA A 102 -17.26 7.62 -18.64
CA ALA A 102 -17.77 6.35 -19.15
C ALA A 102 -18.14 5.42 -17.98
N ASP A 103 -19.32 4.80 -18.10
CA ASP A 103 -20.01 4.10 -17.02
C ASP A 103 -19.11 3.07 -16.31
N ASP A 104 -19.16 3.08 -14.97
CA ASP A 104 -18.40 2.24 -14.04
C ASP A 104 -16.85 2.41 -13.99
N ARG A 105 -16.20 3.14 -14.90
CA ARG A 105 -14.73 3.28 -14.88
C ARG A 105 -14.20 3.98 -13.62
N PHE A 106 -14.85 5.08 -13.24
CA PHE A 106 -14.46 5.82 -12.04
C PHE A 106 -14.80 5.01 -10.80
N ASN A 107 -15.93 4.30 -10.76
CA ASN A 107 -16.26 3.41 -9.66
C ASN A 107 -15.24 2.28 -9.50
N LYS A 108 -14.79 1.65 -10.60
CA LYS A 108 -13.71 0.64 -10.58
C LYS A 108 -12.38 1.22 -10.12
N MET A 109 -11.99 2.40 -10.62
CA MET A 109 -10.78 3.07 -10.19
C MET A 109 -10.84 3.42 -8.70
N THR A 110 -11.94 4.01 -8.26
CA THR A 110 -12.26 4.33 -6.87
C THR A 110 -12.20 3.08 -5.98
N ALA A 111 -12.84 1.98 -6.38
CA ALA A 111 -12.78 0.70 -5.66
C ALA A 111 -11.35 0.13 -5.58
N ALA A 112 -10.56 0.23 -6.66
CA ALA A 112 -9.16 -0.19 -6.67
C ALA A 112 -8.31 0.64 -5.73
N LEU A 113 -8.51 1.96 -5.71
CA LEU A 113 -7.83 2.90 -4.82
C LEU A 113 -8.13 2.58 -3.35
N LYS A 114 -9.41 2.42 -2.99
CA LYS A 114 -9.81 2.04 -1.64
C LYS A 114 -9.20 0.69 -1.23
N THR A 115 -9.29 -0.31 -2.11
CA THR A 115 -8.71 -1.64 -1.87
C THR A 115 -7.20 -1.56 -1.65
N HIS A 116 -6.49 -0.74 -2.42
CA HIS A 116 -5.06 -0.54 -2.25
C HIS A 116 -4.73 0.17 -0.93
N GLY A 117 -5.51 1.19 -0.55
CA GLY A 117 -5.39 1.86 0.75
C GLY A 117 -5.61 0.89 1.92
N ASP A 118 -6.63 0.03 1.82
CA ASP A 118 -6.93 -1.01 2.81
C ASP A 118 -5.82 -2.09 2.86
N ALA A 119 -5.26 -2.50 1.72
CA ALA A 119 -4.16 -3.46 1.65
C ALA A 119 -2.88 -2.92 2.31
N ARG A 120 -2.58 -1.64 2.12
CA ARG A 120 -1.45 -1.00 2.82
C ARG A 120 -1.68 -0.91 4.33
N ARG A 121 -2.91 -0.64 4.78
CA ARG A 121 -3.27 -0.69 6.21
C ARG A 121 -3.02 -2.08 6.78
N TYR A 122 -3.43 -3.12 6.06
CA TYR A 122 -3.22 -4.51 6.42
C TYR A 122 -1.72 -4.84 6.54
N ASP A 123 -0.91 -4.57 5.51
CA ASP A 123 0.52 -4.89 5.51
C ASP A 123 1.26 -4.19 6.65
N GLN A 124 0.96 -2.91 6.88
CA GLN A 124 1.56 -2.14 7.96
C GLN A 124 1.16 -2.71 9.34
N ALA A 125 -0.12 -3.02 9.53
CA ALA A 125 -0.60 -3.59 10.79
C ALA A 125 0.01 -4.96 11.07
N GLN A 126 0.12 -5.82 10.06
CA GLN A 126 0.79 -7.13 10.16
C GLN A 126 2.26 -7.00 10.56
N LYS A 127 2.98 -6.07 9.91
CA LYS A 127 4.39 -5.82 10.22
C LYS A 127 4.57 -5.38 11.67
N ILE A 128 3.81 -4.37 12.10
CA ILE A 128 3.85 -3.84 13.46
C ILE A 128 3.48 -4.92 14.48
N ALA A 129 2.39 -5.66 14.24
CA ALA A 129 1.94 -6.72 15.14
C ALA A 129 2.98 -7.84 15.30
N LYS A 130 3.66 -8.20 14.20
CA LYS A 130 4.72 -9.21 14.18
C LYS A 130 5.98 -8.74 14.91
N GLU A 131 6.43 -7.50 14.67
CA GLU A 131 7.59 -6.92 15.35
C GLU A 131 7.32 -6.82 16.86
N PHE A 132 6.15 -6.31 17.26
CA PHE A 132 5.75 -6.22 18.65
C PHE A 132 5.66 -7.59 19.34
N GLY A 133 5.00 -8.56 18.70
CA GLY A 133 4.88 -9.91 19.24
C GLY A 133 6.25 -10.57 19.45
N LYS A 134 7.19 -10.35 18.53
CA LYS A 134 8.57 -10.80 18.66
C LYS A 134 9.25 -10.15 19.88
N GLU A 135 9.23 -8.83 19.98
CA GLU A 135 9.86 -8.09 21.10
C GLU A 135 9.31 -8.52 22.46
N MET A 136 7.98 -8.68 22.57
CA MET A 136 7.34 -9.16 23.80
C MET A 136 7.78 -10.60 24.14
N SER A 137 7.81 -11.49 23.15
CA SER A 137 8.20 -12.88 23.37
C SER A 137 9.68 -13.04 23.76
N GLU A 138 10.58 -12.23 23.18
CA GLU A 138 12.01 -12.21 23.54
C GLU A 138 12.21 -11.70 24.98
N GLY A 139 11.33 -10.81 25.46
CA GLY A 139 11.26 -10.41 26.87
C GLY A 139 10.55 -11.42 27.78
N GLY A 140 10.00 -12.52 27.26
CA GLY A 140 9.24 -13.51 28.02
C GLY A 140 7.80 -13.10 28.36
N PHE A 141 7.29 -12.05 27.73
CA PHE A 141 5.96 -11.48 27.94
C PHE A 141 4.96 -11.89 26.86
N SER A 142 3.67 -11.87 27.18
CA SER A 142 2.61 -12.09 26.18
C SER A 142 2.26 -10.77 25.48
N ALA A 143 1.87 -10.84 24.21
CA ALA A 143 1.27 -9.73 23.48
C ALA A 143 -0.22 -10.00 23.27
N ALA A 144 -1.06 -8.99 23.51
CA ALA A 144 -2.48 -9.02 23.23
C ALA A 144 -2.81 -8.19 21.99
N TYR A 145 -3.85 -8.60 21.27
CA TYR A 145 -4.30 -7.97 20.04
C TYR A 145 -5.81 -7.77 20.07
N THR A 146 -6.29 -6.73 19.41
CA THR A 146 -7.72 -6.45 19.26
C THR A 146 -8.43 -7.55 18.47
N ASP A 147 -9.76 -7.51 18.47
CA ASP A 147 -10.56 -8.24 17.50
C ASP A 147 -10.15 -7.90 16.05
N PRO A 148 -10.34 -8.84 15.09
CA PRO A 148 -10.07 -8.60 13.68
C PRO A 148 -10.85 -7.39 13.13
N ILE A 149 -10.16 -6.53 12.40
CA ILE A 149 -10.72 -5.43 11.63
C ILE A 149 -10.88 -5.92 10.19
N GLU A 150 -12.12 -6.19 9.79
CA GLU A 150 -12.44 -6.69 8.46
C GLU A 150 -12.59 -5.57 7.44
N ARG A 151 -11.94 -5.73 6.28
CA ARG A 151 -12.02 -4.78 5.15
C ARG A 151 -12.02 -5.50 3.79
N PRO A 152 -13.04 -6.30 3.46
CA PRO A 152 -13.08 -7.03 2.20
C PRO A 152 -12.86 -6.12 0.97
N PRO A 153 -12.11 -6.58 -0.06
CA PRO A 153 -11.55 -7.93 -0.22
C PRO A 153 -10.20 -8.15 0.50
N VAL A 154 -9.68 -7.15 1.21
CA VAL A 154 -8.43 -7.28 1.97
C VAL A 154 -8.69 -8.15 3.20
N PRO A 155 -7.81 -9.13 3.51
CA PRO A 155 -7.93 -9.92 4.72
C PRO A 155 -8.00 -9.05 5.98
N GLY A 156 -8.72 -9.54 7.00
CA GLY A 156 -8.76 -8.87 8.30
C GLY A 156 -7.38 -8.77 8.95
N TYR A 157 -7.14 -7.67 9.67
CA TYR A 157 -5.94 -7.50 10.48
C TYR A 157 -6.30 -7.10 11.91
N ARG A 158 -5.37 -7.35 12.84
CA ARG A 158 -5.51 -6.95 14.25
C ARG A 158 -4.55 -5.82 14.58
N LYS A 159 -4.91 -5.02 15.58
CA LYS A 159 -4.00 -4.03 16.16
C LYS A 159 -3.49 -4.54 17.50
N ILE A 160 -2.38 -3.97 17.97
CA ILE A 160 -1.89 -4.21 19.32
C ILE A 160 -2.92 -3.67 20.31
N ASP A 161 -3.30 -4.49 21.29
CA ASP A 161 -4.08 -4.06 22.44
C ASP A 161 -3.11 -3.81 23.60
N ALA A 162 -2.64 -2.56 23.72
CA ALA A 162 -1.66 -2.21 24.73
C ALA A 162 -2.21 -2.38 26.16
N ASP A 163 -3.46 -2.02 26.40
CA ASP A 163 -4.06 -2.09 27.73
C ASP A 163 -4.29 -3.54 28.16
N GLN A 164 -4.73 -4.41 27.25
CA GLN A 164 -4.81 -5.84 27.54
C GLN A 164 -3.41 -6.45 27.71
N THR A 165 -2.44 -6.08 26.86
CA THR A 165 -1.06 -6.56 26.98
C THR A 165 -0.47 -6.22 28.36
N ILE A 166 -0.71 -5.00 28.85
CA ILE A 166 -0.25 -4.56 30.17
C ILE A 166 -0.94 -5.36 31.28
N ARG A 167 -2.27 -5.53 31.18
CA ARG A 167 -3.04 -6.33 32.15
C ARG A 167 -2.55 -7.77 32.23
N ASP A 168 -2.30 -8.42 31.10
CA ASP A 168 -1.86 -9.82 31.03
C ASP A 168 -0.47 -10.06 31.63
N ASN A 169 0.38 -9.03 31.67
CA ASN A 169 1.74 -9.14 32.20
C ASN A 169 1.95 -8.41 33.52
N THR A 170 0.89 -7.82 34.09
CA THR A 170 0.95 -7.13 35.38
C THR A 170 1.44 -8.11 36.47
N GLY A 171 2.44 -7.69 37.24
CA GLY A 171 3.03 -8.50 38.31
C GLY A 171 4.05 -9.54 37.84
N ARG A 172 4.31 -9.68 36.53
CA ARG A 172 5.41 -10.53 36.02
C ARG A 172 6.75 -9.83 36.26
N VAL A 173 7.73 -10.59 36.72
CA VAL A 173 9.07 -10.08 37.04
C VAL A 173 9.68 -9.37 35.84
N GLY A 174 10.10 -8.12 36.03
CA GLY A 174 10.76 -7.30 35.00
C GLY A 174 9.81 -6.60 34.01
N PHE A 175 8.49 -6.81 34.10
CA PHE A 175 7.53 -6.15 33.21
C PHE A 175 7.38 -4.65 33.53
N ASP A 176 7.62 -4.24 34.77
CA ASP A 176 7.66 -2.84 35.21
C ASP A 176 8.60 -1.97 34.35
N LYS A 177 9.69 -2.56 33.85
CA LYS A 177 10.66 -1.88 32.96
C LYS A 177 10.24 -1.86 31.49
N VAL A 178 9.25 -2.67 31.12
CA VAL A 178 8.78 -2.86 29.73
C VAL A 178 7.40 -2.22 29.52
N GLU A 179 6.62 -2.00 30.58
CA GLU A 179 5.27 -1.42 30.49
C GLU A 179 5.27 -0.09 29.73
N GLN A 180 6.20 0.82 30.04
CA GLN A 180 6.29 2.09 29.33
C GLN A 180 6.63 1.88 27.85
N THR A 181 7.45 0.88 27.53
CA THR A 181 7.77 0.53 26.14
C THR A 181 6.52 0.04 25.40
N VAL A 182 5.61 -0.70 26.04
CA VAL A 182 4.33 -1.12 25.45
C VAL A 182 3.42 0.07 25.15
N ARG A 183 3.31 1.02 26.10
CA ARG A 183 2.53 2.27 25.91
C ARG A 183 3.14 3.15 24.82
N ASP A 184 4.45 3.23 24.81
CA ASP A 184 5.21 3.99 23.82
C ASP A 184 5.20 3.31 22.46
N TYR A 185 5.07 1.98 22.37
CA TYR A 185 5.08 1.27 21.09
C TYR A 185 3.92 1.72 20.19
N VAL A 186 2.71 1.76 20.76
CA VAL A 186 1.51 2.22 20.03
C VAL A 186 1.64 3.70 19.67
N THR A 187 2.16 4.51 20.58
CA THR A 187 2.36 5.95 20.35
C THR A 187 3.43 6.21 19.29
N LYS A 188 4.56 5.49 19.36
CA LYS A 188 5.75 5.62 18.51
C LYS A 188 5.51 5.07 17.11
N PHE A 189 4.79 3.96 16.95
CA PHE A 189 4.45 3.47 15.62
C PHE A 189 3.30 4.26 14.98
N ASN A 190 2.52 5.01 15.74
CA ASN A 190 1.63 6.04 15.18
C ASN A 190 2.37 7.35 14.81
N SER A 191 3.51 7.65 15.45
CA SER A 191 4.23 8.94 15.31
C SER A 191 5.58 8.87 14.56
N ALA A 192 6.17 7.70 14.35
CA ALA A 192 7.38 7.55 13.55
C ALA A 192 7.05 7.90 12.09
N GLY A 193 7.71 8.91 11.51
CA GLY A 193 7.36 9.54 10.23
C GLY A 193 7.18 8.61 9.01
N GLN A 194 7.61 7.35 9.06
CA GLN A 194 7.21 6.32 8.06
C GLN A 194 5.72 5.97 8.16
N SER A 195 5.18 5.84 9.37
CA SER A 195 3.75 5.64 9.58
C SER A 195 2.94 6.89 9.28
N LEU A 196 3.46 8.09 9.56
CA LEU A 196 2.78 9.33 9.18
C LEU A 196 2.67 9.46 7.66
N SER A 197 3.78 9.29 6.93
CA SER A 197 3.76 9.33 5.45
C SER A 197 2.91 8.21 4.83
N HIS A 198 2.86 7.02 5.43
CA HIS A 198 1.94 5.96 5.03
C HIS A 198 0.48 6.29 5.36
N PHE A 199 0.22 6.88 6.52
CA PHE A 199 -1.12 7.30 6.92
C PHE A 199 -1.64 8.44 6.04
N GLU A 200 -0.83 9.45 5.75
CA GLU A 200 -1.12 10.55 4.83
C GLU A 200 -1.42 10.02 3.42
N ALA A 201 -0.59 9.11 2.93
CA ALA A 201 -0.82 8.35 1.71
C ALA A 201 -2.20 7.66 1.67
N ILE A 202 -2.53 6.96 2.75
CA ILE A 202 -3.80 6.26 2.92
C ILE A 202 -4.97 7.26 2.96
N VAL A 203 -4.82 8.37 3.68
CA VAL A 203 -5.81 9.45 3.76
C VAL A 203 -6.01 10.10 2.39
N LYS A 204 -4.93 10.37 1.64
CA LYS A 204 -5.00 10.90 0.27
C LYS A 204 -5.71 9.95 -0.69
N THR A 205 -5.42 8.65 -0.58
CA THR A 205 -6.12 7.64 -1.39
C THR A 205 -7.62 7.61 -1.10
N GLN A 206 -7.99 7.70 0.18
CA GLN A 206 -9.38 7.79 0.59
C GLN A 206 -10.02 9.12 0.14
N GLY A 207 -9.30 10.24 0.28
CA GLY A 207 -9.76 11.55 -0.17
C GLY A 207 -10.02 11.58 -1.67
N MET A 208 -9.13 11.02 -2.48
CA MET A 208 -9.36 10.86 -3.92
C MET A 208 -10.58 9.97 -4.20
N HIS A 209 -10.72 8.83 -3.52
CA HIS A 209 -11.91 7.99 -3.64
C HIS A 209 -13.19 8.79 -3.37
N ASP A 210 -13.24 9.53 -2.26
CA ASP A 210 -14.42 10.28 -1.83
C ASP A 210 -14.71 11.46 -2.78
N HIS A 211 -13.68 12.18 -3.22
CA HIS A 211 -13.81 13.28 -4.17
C HIS A 211 -14.36 12.81 -5.52
N LEU A 212 -13.84 11.70 -6.03
CA LEU A 212 -14.32 11.13 -7.30
C LEU A 212 -15.73 10.57 -7.16
N ALA A 213 -16.04 9.88 -6.06
CA ALA A 213 -17.38 9.37 -5.81
C ALA A 213 -18.41 10.51 -5.71
N GLU A 214 -18.07 11.61 -5.03
CA GLU A 214 -18.93 12.79 -4.90
C GLU A 214 -19.12 13.53 -6.23
N ALA A 215 -18.04 13.64 -7.02
CA ALA A 215 -18.12 14.24 -8.36
C ALA A 215 -19.09 13.50 -9.29
N CYS A 216 -19.25 12.19 -9.09
CA CYS A 216 -20.21 11.34 -9.80
C CYS A 216 -21.64 11.39 -9.24
N ARG A 217 -21.86 11.79 -7.97
CA ARG A 217 -23.20 11.91 -7.37
C ARG A 217 -23.92 13.22 -7.73
N ASN A 218 -23.17 14.28 -7.98
CA ASN A 218 -23.69 15.62 -8.26
C ASN A 218 -23.96 15.85 -9.76
N ILE A 219 -24.46 14.84 -10.46
CA ILE A 219 -24.74 14.84 -11.91
C ILE A 219 -26.12 14.22 -12.13
#